data_AF-A0A351NZT6-F1
#
_entry.id   AF-A0A351NZT6-F1
#
_cell.length_a   1.000
_cell.length_b   1.000
_cell.length_c   1.000
_cell.angle_alpha   90.00
_cell.angle_beta   90.00
_cell.angle_gamma   90.00
#
_symmetry.space_group_name_H-M   'P 1'
#
loop_
_entity.id
_entity.type
_entity.pdbx_description
1 polymer ?
#
loop_
_entity_poly.entity_id
_entity_poly.type
_entity_poly.pdbx_seq_one_letter_code
_entity_poly.pdbx_strand_id
1 'polypeptide(L)'
;AEDPYFIPESTTLTNQLLNFKKTKKRFAIVVDEYGEVQGLVTLEDILEEIVGDFTTNTADDDDEITRTTDGSYTIDGTATIREINKATGWDLPTNGPKTLNGLVFEHIESIPDGNVSFVLDSYRFETEEISDTMVKKVSVTCIKPIKFSED
;
A
#
# COMPACT_ATOMS: atom_id res chain seq x y z
N ALA A 1 -13.69 0.27 37.11
CA ALA A 1 -13.24 -0.62 36.03
C ALA A 1 -14.42 -0.82 35.11
N GLU A 2 -14.20 -0.84 33.79
CA GLU A 2 -15.27 -1.13 32.84
C GLU A 2 -15.36 -2.65 32.66
N ASP A 3 -16.57 -3.19 32.64
CA ASP A 3 -16.74 -4.64 32.52
C ASP A 3 -16.27 -5.12 31.13
N PRO A 4 -15.59 -6.28 31.07
CA PRO A 4 -15.12 -6.85 29.82
C PRO A 4 -16.30 -7.21 28.91
N TYR A 5 -16.12 -6.95 27.61
CA TYR A 5 -17.12 -7.23 26.59
C TYR A 5 -16.80 -8.55 25.90
N PHE A 6 -17.72 -9.52 26.00
CA PHE A 6 -17.55 -10.86 25.44
C PHE A 6 -18.50 -11.09 24.27
N ILE A 7 -18.03 -11.89 23.30
CA ILE A 7 -18.82 -12.30 22.15
C ILE A 7 -18.62 -13.80 21.86
N PRO A 8 -19.65 -14.51 21.37
CA PRO A 8 -19.49 -15.86 20.84
C PRO A 8 -18.62 -15.88 19.57
N GLU A 9 -17.84 -16.94 19.37
CA GLU A 9 -17.06 -17.16 18.13
C GLU A 9 -17.92 -17.22 16.86
N SER A 10 -19.20 -17.60 16.99
CA SER A 10 -20.17 -17.65 15.88
C SER A 10 -20.68 -16.26 15.47
N THR A 11 -20.23 -15.18 16.11
CA THR A 11 -20.64 -13.80 15.77
C THR A 11 -20.03 -13.38 14.45
N THR A 12 -20.87 -13.02 13.47
CA THR A 12 -20.39 -12.52 12.17
C THR A 12 -19.75 -11.14 12.28
N LEU A 13 -18.77 -10.86 11.41
CA LEU A 13 -18.07 -9.56 11.32
C LEU A 13 -19.04 -8.38 11.22
N THR A 14 -20.06 -8.47 10.36
CA THR A 14 -21.08 -7.42 10.18
C THR A 14 -21.86 -7.15 11.46
N ASN A 15 -22.27 -8.20 12.18
CA ASN A 15 -22.98 -8.04 13.45
C ASN A 15 -22.06 -7.45 14.51
N GLN A 16 -20.81 -7.86 14.54
CA GLN A 16 -19.86 -7.36 15.52
C GLN A 16 -19.50 -5.88 15.29
N LEU A 17 -19.37 -5.46 14.03
CA LEU A 17 -19.21 -4.04 13.68
C LEU A 17 -20.37 -3.19 14.20
N LEU A 18 -21.61 -3.68 14.02
CA LEU A 18 -22.81 -3.01 14.55
C LEU A 18 -22.83 -2.98 16.08
N ASN A 19 -22.35 -4.04 16.72
CA ASN A 19 -22.27 -4.11 18.18
C ASN A 19 -21.24 -3.13 18.74
N PHE A 20 -20.04 -3.01 18.14
CA PHE A 20 -19.05 -2.00 18.51
C PHE A 20 -19.62 -0.59 18.40
N LYS A 21 -20.34 -0.29 17.31
CA LYS A 21 -21.02 1.00 17.15
C LYS A 21 -22.07 1.27 18.25
N LYS A 22 -22.89 0.28 18.60
CA LYS A 22 -23.95 0.42 19.61
C LYS A 22 -23.39 0.56 21.03
N THR A 23 -22.40 -0.26 21.36
CA THR A 23 -21.81 -0.32 22.70
C THR A 23 -20.74 0.74 22.94
N LYS A 24 -20.27 1.43 21.88
CA LYS A 24 -19.12 2.34 21.89
C LYS A 24 -17.84 1.67 22.40
N LYS A 25 -17.71 0.37 22.14
CA LYS A 25 -16.52 -0.44 22.43
C LYS A 25 -15.68 -0.60 21.16
N ARG A 26 -14.38 -0.86 21.33
CA ARG A 26 -13.43 -1.09 20.23
C ARG A 26 -12.75 -2.46 20.28
N PHE A 27 -12.97 -3.24 21.33
CA PHE A 27 -12.42 -4.58 21.46
C PHE A 27 -13.41 -5.48 22.19
N ALA A 28 -13.35 -6.78 21.91
CA ALA A 28 -14.12 -7.81 22.58
C ALA A 28 -13.31 -9.10 22.73
N ILE A 29 -13.57 -9.83 23.81
CA ILE A 29 -13.01 -11.16 24.04
C ILE A 29 -13.93 -12.19 23.38
N VAL A 30 -13.36 -13.03 22.53
CA VAL A 30 -14.08 -14.11 21.84
C VAL A 30 -14.10 -15.34 22.74
N VAL A 31 -15.27 -15.93 22.92
CA VAL A 31 -15.46 -17.15 23.72
C VAL A 31 -16.21 -18.22 22.94
N ASP A 32 -15.98 -19.48 23.32
CA ASP A 32 -16.77 -20.63 22.83
C ASP A 32 -18.08 -20.80 23.62
N GLU A 33 -18.81 -21.89 23.36
CA GLU A 33 -20.07 -22.22 24.04
C GLU A 33 -19.91 -22.57 25.52
N TYR A 34 -18.69 -22.92 25.95
CA TYR A 34 -18.36 -23.28 27.32
C TYR A 34 -17.79 -22.09 28.11
N GLY A 35 -17.58 -20.94 27.45
CA GLY A 35 -17.03 -19.73 28.04
C GLY A 35 -15.50 -19.70 28.06
N GLU A 36 -14.83 -20.61 27.35
CA GLU A 36 -13.38 -20.60 27.19
C GLU A 36 -12.97 -19.51 26.20
N VAL A 37 -11.91 -18.78 26.54
CA VAL A 37 -11.41 -17.66 25.73
C VAL A 37 -10.70 -18.21 24.49
N GLN A 38 -11.23 -17.88 23.32
CA GLN A 38 -10.65 -18.22 22.03
C GLN A 38 -9.68 -17.13 21.54
N GLY A 39 -9.93 -15.86 21.90
CA GLY A 39 -9.06 -14.75 21.49
C GLY A 39 -9.62 -13.36 21.74
N LEU A 40 -9.06 -12.39 21.01
CA LEU A 40 -9.44 -10.98 21.03
C LEU A 40 -9.80 -10.55 19.61
N VAL A 41 -10.83 -9.72 19.47
CA VAL A 41 -11.15 -9.04 18.21
C VAL A 41 -11.22 -7.54 18.44
N THR A 42 -10.68 -6.77 17.50
CA THR A 42 -10.76 -5.30 17.52
C THR A 42 -11.67 -4.76 16.42
N LEU A 43 -12.07 -3.50 16.55
CA LEU A 43 -12.83 -2.82 15.51
C LEU A 43 -11.98 -2.69 14.23
N GLU A 44 -10.68 -2.50 14.40
CA GLU A 44 -9.70 -2.31 13.34
C GLU A 44 -9.61 -3.57 12.48
N ASP A 45 -9.44 -4.75 13.08
CA ASP A 45 -9.37 -6.03 12.36
C ASP A 45 -10.64 -6.27 11.50
N ILE A 46 -11.82 -5.93 12.04
CA ILE A 46 -13.08 -6.09 11.31
C ILE A 46 -13.16 -5.12 10.11
N LEU A 47 -12.66 -3.89 10.27
CA LEU A 47 -12.65 -2.91 9.19
C LEU A 47 -11.65 -3.30 8.10
N GLU A 48 -10.50 -3.84 8.48
CA GLU A 48 -9.48 -4.37 7.56
C GLU A 48 -10.02 -5.54 6.74
N GLU A 49 -10.69 -6.52 7.37
CA GLU A 49 -11.29 -7.65 6.63
C GLU A 49 -12.38 -7.21 5.64
N ILE A 50 -13.11 -6.14 5.94
CA ILE A 50 -14.18 -5.63 5.06
C ILE A 50 -13.61 -4.76 3.92
N VAL A 51 -12.59 -3.94 4.21
CA VAL A 51 -12.12 -2.91 3.27
C VAL A 51 -10.78 -3.25 2.60
N GLY A 52 -10.03 -4.21 3.14
CA GLY A 52 -8.65 -4.53 2.80
C GLY A 52 -7.66 -3.54 3.40
N ASP A 53 -6.42 -3.55 2.90
CA ASP A 53 -5.35 -2.61 3.26
C ASP A 53 -5.78 -1.16 3.02
N PHE A 54 -6.40 -0.54 4.01
CA PHE A 54 -6.52 0.90 4.09
C PHE A 54 -5.13 1.46 4.39
N THR A 55 -4.32 1.62 3.33
CA THR A 55 -3.09 2.43 3.19
C THR A 55 -2.72 3.33 4.40
N THR A 56 -2.36 2.68 5.50
CA THR A 56 -1.74 3.27 6.68
C THR A 56 -0.73 2.26 7.20
N ASN A 57 0.15 1.85 6.30
CA ASN A 57 1.31 1.04 6.63
C ASN A 57 2.26 1.92 7.47
N THR A 58 2.33 1.67 8.77
CA THR A 58 3.41 2.18 9.64
C THR A 58 3.73 1.16 10.72
N ALA A 59 3.69 -0.14 10.39
CA ALA A 59 3.87 -1.17 11.40
C ALA A 59 4.81 -2.33 11.06
N ASP A 60 5.28 -2.53 9.83
CA ASP A 60 6.32 -3.53 9.57
C ASP A 60 7.25 -3.10 8.40
N ASP A 61 8.55 -3.14 8.67
CA ASP A 61 9.67 -2.60 7.89
C ASP A 61 9.87 -3.25 6.50
N ASP A 62 9.27 -2.65 5.48
CA ASP A 62 9.87 -2.46 4.15
C ASP A 62 9.28 -1.16 3.59
N ASP A 63 10.01 -0.06 3.65
CA ASP A 63 9.56 1.22 3.08
C ASP A 63 9.32 1.02 1.58
N GLU A 64 8.04 0.97 1.17
CA GLU A 64 7.62 0.85 -0.23
C GLU A 64 8.27 1.92 -1.13
N ILE A 65 8.74 3.03 -0.56
CA ILE A 65 9.42 4.12 -1.23
C ILE A 65 10.67 4.49 -0.43
N THR A 66 11.83 4.04 -0.88
CA THR A 66 13.12 4.33 -0.24
C THR A 66 13.93 5.31 -1.07
N ARG A 67 14.44 6.38 -0.46
CA ARG A 67 15.38 7.30 -1.11
C ARG A 67 16.81 6.77 -1.01
N THR A 68 17.49 6.69 -2.14
CA THR A 68 18.89 6.24 -2.21
C THR A 68 19.86 7.40 -2.01
N THR A 69 21.14 7.07 -1.79
CA THR A 69 22.21 8.06 -1.56
C THR A 69 22.53 8.93 -2.78
N ASP A 70 22.25 8.44 -4.00
CA ASP A 70 22.48 9.17 -5.24
C ASP A 70 21.31 10.11 -5.61
N GLY A 71 20.25 10.12 -4.79
CA GLY A 71 19.08 10.98 -4.95
C GLY A 71 17.99 10.38 -5.82
N SER A 72 18.13 9.13 -6.27
CA SER A 72 17.04 8.34 -6.84
C SER A 72 16.13 7.77 -5.74
N TYR A 73 15.04 7.12 -6.15
CA TYR A 73 14.13 6.40 -5.26
C TYR A 73 14.00 4.96 -5.75
N THR A 74 14.16 3.99 -4.85
CA THR A 74 13.76 2.60 -5.08
C THR A 74 12.33 2.45 -4.57
N ILE A 75 11.43 2.03 -5.44
CA ILE A 75 9.98 1.99 -5.16
C ILE A 75 9.43 0.59 -5.48
N ASP A 76 8.59 0.07 -4.58
CA ASP A 76 7.85 -1.17 -4.80
C ASP A 76 6.80 -0.99 -5.90
N GLY A 77 6.63 -2.00 -6.74
CA GLY A 77 5.62 -2.04 -7.79
C GLY A 77 4.18 -1.95 -7.28
N THR A 78 3.93 -2.33 -6.02
CA THR A 78 2.62 -2.21 -5.37
C THR A 78 2.30 -0.78 -4.93
N ALA A 79 3.31 0.06 -4.70
CA ALA A 79 3.16 1.42 -4.21
C ALA A 79 2.20 2.23 -5.10
N THR A 80 1.26 2.95 -4.49
CA THR A 80 0.30 3.74 -5.26
C THR A 80 0.94 5.02 -5.80
N ILE A 81 0.49 5.48 -6.97
CA ILE A 81 1.00 6.73 -7.57
C ILE A 81 0.77 7.93 -6.62
N ARG A 82 -0.30 7.89 -5.82
CA ARG A 82 -0.61 8.93 -4.82
C ARG A 82 0.39 8.93 -3.68
N GLU A 83 0.79 7.78 -3.17
CA GLU A 83 1.81 7.67 -2.12
C GLU A 83 3.17 8.11 -2.64
N ILE A 84 3.52 7.72 -3.87
CA ILE A 84 4.75 8.16 -4.53
C ILE A 84 4.78 9.69 -4.62
N ASN A 85 3.73 10.33 -5.13
CA ASN A 85 3.64 11.78 -5.20
C ASN A 85 3.73 12.44 -3.81
N LYS A 86 3.09 11.86 -2.80
CA LYS A 86 3.11 12.37 -1.42
C LYS A 86 4.52 12.27 -0.79
N ALA A 87 5.22 11.16 -0.98
CA ALA A 87 6.54 10.91 -0.39
C ALA A 87 7.65 11.70 -1.08
N THR A 88 7.57 11.83 -2.41
CA THR A 88 8.62 12.44 -3.24
C THR A 88 8.38 13.93 -3.53
N GLY A 89 7.13 14.40 -3.41
CA GLY A 89 6.69 15.71 -3.88
C GLY A 89 6.56 15.81 -5.40
N TRP A 90 6.51 14.67 -6.10
CA TRP A 90 6.32 14.61 -7.55
C TRP A 90 4.84 14.78 -7.94
N ASP A 91 4.62 14.92 -9.25
CA ASP A 91 3.30 15.09 -9.85
C ASP A 91 3.09 14.06 -10.97
N LEU A 92 3.24 12.77 -10.63
CA LEU A 92 2.95 11.67 -11.54
C LEU A 92 1.45 11.58 -11.83
N PRO A 93 1.04 11.15 -13.04
CA PRO A 93 -0.35 11.13 -13.45
C PRO A 93 -1.18 10.16 -12.60
N THR A 94 -2.24 10.67 -11.98
CA THR A 94 -3.18 9.84 -11.20
C THR A 94 -4.43 9.42 -11.98
N ASN A 95 -4.58 9.89 -13.22
CA ASN A 95 -5.68 9.54 -14.11
C ASN A 95 -5.24 8.38 -15.00
N GLY A 96 -5.26 7.16 -14.46
CA GLY A 96 -4.72 5.98 -15.13
C GLY A 96 -4.47 4.85 -14.13
N PRO A 97 -3.38 4.08 -14.30
CA PRO A 97 -2.98 3.05 -13.35
C PRO A 97 -2.82 3.59 -11.93
N LYS A 98 -3.24 2.79 -10.96
CA LYS A 98 -3.22 3.19 -9.54
C LYS A 98 -1.88 2.95 -8.87
N THR A 99 -1.09 2.00 -9.38
CA THR A 99 0.17 1.54 -8.81
C THR A 99 1.32 1.72 -9.78
N LEU A 100 2.55 1.70 -9.27
CA LEU A 100 3.75 1.81 -10.09
C LEU A 100 3.87 0.69 -11.11
N ASN A 101 3.59 -0.55 -10.71
CA ASN A 101 3.56 -1.69 -11.63
C ASN A 101 2.60 -1.43 -12.80
N GLY A 102 1.38 -0.96 -12.51
CA GLY A 102 0.41 -0.65 -13.55
C GLY A 102 0.88 0.48 -14.48
N LEU A 103 1.52 1.52 -13.95
CA LEU A 103 2.08 2.63 -14.73
C LEU A 103 3.19 2.14 -15.68
N VAL A 104 4.06 1.27 -15.16
CA VAL A 104 5.16 0.66 -15.91
C VAL A 104 4.63 -0.22 -17.06
N PHE A 105 3.61 -1.05 -16.78
CA PHE A 105 2.95 -1.88 -17.80
C PHE A 105 2.24 -1.08 -18.88
N GLU A 106 1.57 0.01 -18.52
CA GLU A 106 0.91 0.88 -19.48
C GLU A 106 1.92 1.50 -20.46
N HIS A 107 3.15 1.76 -20.00
CA HIS A 107 4.21 2.34 -20.85
C HIS A 107 4.99 1.32 -21.68
N ILE A 108 5.19 0.10 -21.17
CA ILE A 108 6.01 -0.93 -21.85
C ILE A 108 5.14 -1.87 -22.70
N GLU A 109 3.83 -1.92 -22.48
CA GLU A 109 2.83 -2.74 -23.18
C GLU A 109 3.08 -4.27 -23.12
N SER A 110 4.12 -4.72 -22.42
CA SER A 110 4.53 -6.12 -22.31
C SER A 110 5.39 -6.36 -21.06
N ILE A 111 5.53 -7.62 -20.64
CA ILE A 111 6.50 -8.02 -19.60
C ILE A 111 7.86 -8.11 -20.30
N PRO A 112 8.86 -7.30 -19.92
CA PRO A 112 10.16 -7.37 -20.55
C PRO A 112 10.93 -8.60 -20.05
N ASP A 113 11.71 -9.24 -20.94
CA ASP A 113 12.57 -10.40 -20.62
C ASP A 113 13.78 -10.04 -19.72
N GLY A 114 13.90 -8.77 -19.33
CA GLY A 114 14.97 -8.26 -18.50
C GLY A 114 14.73 -6.81 -18.11
N ASN A 115 15.71 -6.20 -17.44
CA ASN A 115 15.55 -4.84 -16.95
C ASN A 115 15.45 -3.84 -18.11
N VAL A 116 14.46 -2.95 -18.02
CA VAL A 116 14.19 -1.90 -19.00
C VAL A 116 14.11 -0.54 -18.33
N SER A 117 14.37 0.51 -19.11
CA SER A 117 14.20 1.88 -18.67
C SER A 117 13.33 2.66 -19.64
N PHE A 118 12.47 3.52 -19.11
CA PHE A 118 11.68 4.46 -19.89
C PHE A 118 11.60 5.82 -19.18
N VAL A 119 11.16 6.84 -19.90
CA VAL A 119 10.99 8.20 -19.37
C VAL A 119 9.52 8.58 -19.47
N LEU A 120 8.97 9.03 -18.36
CA LEU A 120 7.66 9.66 -18.28
C LEU A 120 7.85 11.04 -17.66
N ASP A 121 7.44 12.08 -18.40
CA ASP A 121 7.66 13.48 -18.05
C ASP A 121 9.13 13.80 -17.72
N SER A 122 9.42 14.12 -16.46
CA SER A 122 10.77 14.45 -15.96
C SER A 122 11.38 13.35 -15.11
N TYR A 123 10.88 12.11 -15.23
CA TYR A 123 11.30 10.98 -14.40
C TYR A 123 11.74 9.81 -15.28
N ARG A 124 12.94 9.28 -15.02
CA ARG A 124 13.42 8.02 -15.61
C ARG A 124 13.06 6.90 -14.66
N PHE A 125 12.34 5.90 -15.17
CA PHE A 125 12.00 4.67 -14.49
C PHE A 125 12.91 3.57 -15.02
N GLU A 126 13.48 2.77 -14.13
CA GLU A 126 14.33 1.63 -14.45
C GLU A 126 13.92 0.44 -13.58
N THR A 127 13.48 -0.65 -14.20
CA THR A 127 13.08 -1.85 -13.47
C THR A 127 14.30 -2.52 -12.86
N GLU A 128 14.27 -2.84 -11.58
CA GLU A 128 15.36 -3.51 -10.86
C GLU A 128 15.06 -5.00 -10.62
N GLU A 129 13.84 -5.30 -10.19
CA GLU A 129 13.36 -6.67 -9.97
C GLU A 129 12.02 -6.87 -10.69
N ILE A 130 11.98 -7.89 -11.54
CA ILE A 130 10.81 -8.30 -12.30
C ILE A 130 10.53 -9.77 -11.96
N SER A 131 9.27 -10.12 -11.72
CA SER A 131 8.77 -11.49 -11.68
C SER A 131 7.98 -11.82 -12.95
N ASP A 132 7.58 -13.09 -13.11
CA ASP A 132 6.83 -13.57 -14.28
C ASP A 132 5.53 -12.80 -14.57
N THR A 133 5.00 -12.05 -13.61
CA THR A 133 3.71 -11.36 -13.71
C THR A 133 3.77 -9.88 -13.36
N MET A 134 4.84 -9.39 -12.73
CA MET A 134 4.90 -8.01 -12.27
C MET A 134 6.30 -7.44 -12.15
N VAL A 135 6.40 -6.13 -12.27
CA VAL A 135 7.58 -5.38 -11.85
C VAL A 135 7.46 -5.16 -10.34
N LYS A 136 8.43 -5.70 -9.59
CA LYS A 136 8.44 -5.63 -8.13
C LYS A 136 9.18 -4.41 -7.60
N LYS A 137 10.31 -4.04 -8.20
CA LYS A 137 11.09 -2.87 -7.78
C LYS A 137 11.52 -2.04 -8.97
N VAL A 138 11.43 -0.72 -8.80
CA VAL A 138 11.79 0.25 -9.82
C VAL A 138 12.64 1.34 -9.19
N SER A 139 13.78 1.63 -9.80
CA SER A 139 14.55 2.84 -9.52
C SER A 139 13.99 4.00 -10.33
N VAL A 140 13.69 5.11 -9.66
CA VAL A 140 13.15 6.31 -10.30
C VAL A 140 14.03 7.51 -10.00
N THR A 141 14.48 8.17 -11.07
CA THR A 141 15.36 9.35 -10.98
C THR A 141 14.71 10.55 -11.66
N CYS A 142 14.70 11.70 -10.97
CA CYS A 142 14.28 12.96 -11.58
C CYS A 142 15.37 13.47 -12.55
N ILE A 143 15.00 13.57 -13.82
CA ILE A 143 15.81 14.14 -14.90
C ILE A 143 15.34 15.59 -15.07
N LYS A 144 15.89 16.53 -14.30
CA LYS A 144 15.62 17.94 -14.60
C LYS A 144 16.09 18.24 -16.04
N PRO A 145 15.28 18.89 -16.88
CA PRO A 145 15.71 19.23 -18.22
C PRO A 145 16.93 20.14 -18.15
N ILE A 146 17.98 19.78 -18.89
CA ILE A 146 19.11 20.67 -19.15
C ILE A 146 18.53 21.89 -19.88
N LYS A 147 18.47 23.04 -19.20
CA LYS A 147 18.19 24.31 -19.88
C LYS A 147 19.41 24.61 -20.75
N PHE A 148 19.31 24.40 -22.05
CA PHE A 148 20.19 25.11 -22.98
C PHE A 148 19.75 26.59 -22.94
N SER A 149 20.59 27.45 -22.36
CA SER A 149 20.48 28.88 -22.59
C SER A 149 20.84 29.13 -24.05
N GLU A 150 19.86 29.50 -24.86
CA GLU A 150 20.13 30.15 -26.14
C GLU A 150 20.66 31.56 -25.83
N ASP A 151 21.94 31.80 -26.18
CA ASP A 151 22.57 33.12 -26.26
C ASP A 151 22.03 33.92 -27.46
#